data_AF-M0CGF1-F1
#
_entry.id   AF-M0CGF1-F1
#
_cell.length_a   1.000
_cell.length_b   1.000
_cell.length_c   1.000
_cell.angle_alpha   90.00
_cell.angle_beta   90.00
_cell.angle_gamma   90.00
#
_symmetry.space_group_name_H-M   'P 1'
#
loop_
_entity.id
_entity.type
_entity.pdbx_description
1 polymer ?
#
loop_
_entity_poly.entity_id
_entity_poly.type
_entity_poly.pdbx_seq_one_letter_code
_entity_poly.pdbx_strand_id
1 'polypeptide(L)'
;MTERDGRPGDEPEPDIDDVLDDLEALEELVDRPEEREQVRETMRTARRANRPRVVGRIRDAFDLRDAGEAVVGAFLFGIPMIVEGGTQEIGEAIAHSPVAVALTGAFGFVVVLGVLHAAQFGAVEADLIAGVVPRRLVGILAISGGMAVGLMTLWRRVDWSQPEVAAAQCLVTAVVMGVGASLGDVLPE
;
A
#
# COMPACT_ATOMS: atom_id res chain seq x y z
N MET A 1 -0.62 5.36 -55.30
CA MET A 1 0.08 6.59 -54.89
C MET A 1 -0.59 7.10 -53.63
N THR A 2 -0.13 6.57 -52.48
CA THR A 2 -0.32 7.17 -51.15
C THR A 2 0.88 6.72 -50.33
N GLU A 3 1.97 7.47 -50.43
CA GLU A 3 3.11 7.38 -49.53
C GLU A 3 2.63 7.69 -48.11
N ARG A 4 2.82 6.74 -47.18
CA ARG A 4 2.88 7.05 -45.76
C ARG A 4 4.33 7.41 -45.46
N ASP A 5 4.56 8.71 -45.35
CA ASP A 5 5.76 9.32 -44.79
C ASP A 5 5.84 8.93 -43.31
N GLY A 6 6.63 7.90 -43.01
CA GLY A 6 6.97 7.48 -41.65
C GLY A 6 8.21 8.24 -41.19
N ARG A 7 8.05 9.13 -40.21
CA ARG A 7 9.17 9.85 -39.58
C ARG A 7 10.21 8.85 -39.05
N PRO A 8 11.51 9.04 -39.30
CA PRO A 8 12.55 8.22 -38.68
C PRO A 8 12.72 8.67 -37.23
N GLY A 9 12.40 7.79 -36.28
CA GLY A 9 12.67 8.05 -34.85
C GLY A 9 11.72 7.44 -33.84
N ASP A 10 11.08 6.31 -34.13
CA ASP A 10 10.22 5.59 -33.18
C ASP A 10 10.49 4.07 -33.30
N GLU A 11 11.77 3.69 -33.27
CA GLU A 11 12.09 2.27 -33.03
C GLU A 11 11.83 2.02 -31.54
N PRO A 12 10.95 1.05 -31.20
CA PRO A 12 10.71 0.70 -29.81
C PRO A 12 12.06 0.38 -29.14
N GLU A 13 12.27 0.96 -27.97
CA GLU A 13 13.48 0.74 -27.19
C GLU A 13 13.62 -0.78 -26.95
N PRO A 14 14.75 -1.41 -27.33
CA PRO A 14 14.86 -2.87 -27.35
C PRO A 14 14.61 -3.45 -25.96
N ASP A 15 13.69 -4.41 -25.87
CA ASP A 15 13.37 -5.10 -24.62
C ASP A 15 14.39 -6.20 -24.36
N ILE A 16 14.44 -6.73 -23.13
CA ILE A 16 15.34 -7.82 -22.77
C ILE A 16 15.05 -9.09 -23.58
N ASP A 17 13.81 -9.29 -24.04
CA ASP A 17 13.47 -10.40 -24.94
C ASP A 17 14.19 -10.27 -26.30
N ASP A 18 14.27 -9.07 -26.87
CA ASP A 18 15.02 -8.81 -28.11
C ASP A 18 16.51 -9.10 -27.93
N VAL A 19 17.08 -8.71 -26.77
CA VAL A 19 18.48 -8.99 -26.43
C VAL A 19 18.73 -10.49 -26.24
N LEU A 20 17.75 -11.25 -25.74
CA LEU A 20 17.89 -12.70 -25.58
C LEU A 20 17.86 -13.42 -26.93
N ASP A 21 17.00 -12.97 -27.86
CA ASP A 21 16.92 -13.50 -29.21
C ASP A 21 18.23 -13.23 -29.99
N ASP A 22 18.80 -12.03 -29.85
CA ASP A 22 20.10 -11.67 -30.43
C ASP A 22 21.24 -12.55 -29.88
N LEU A 23 21.22 -12.86 -28.58
CA LEU A 23 22.23 -13.73 -27.96
C LEU A 23 22.08 -15.19 -28.38
N GLU A 24 20.87 -15.66 -28.67
CA GLU A 24 20.62 -17.00 -29.20
C GLU A 24 21.15 -17.12 -30.63
N ALA A 25 20.88 -16.13 -31.49
CA ALA A 25 21.47 -16.04 -32.82
C ALA A 25 23.01 -15.98 -32.77
N LEU A 26 23.58 -15.30 -31.78
CA LEU A 26 25.03 -15.25 -31.57
C LEU A 26 25.61 -16.61 -31.15
N GLU A 27 24.90 -17.43 -30.36
CA GLU A 27 25.37 -18.78 -30.01
C GLU A 27 25.50 -19.68 -31.26
N GLU A 28 24.58 -19.54 -32.23
CA GLU A 28 24.59 -20.31 -33.47
C GLU A 28 25.71 -19.92 -34.43
N LEU A 29 26.16 -18.65 -34.39
CA LEU A 29 27.21 -18.10 -35.24
C LEU A 29 28.62 -18.37 -34.73
N VAL A 30 28.77 -18.74 -33.46
CA VAL A 30 30.07 -18.85 -32.79
C VAL A 30 30.65 -20.26 -32.91
N ASP A 31 31.83 -20.36 -33.54
CA ASP A 31 32.50 -21.64 -33.81
C ASP A 31 33.31 -22.19 -32.62
N ARG A 32 33.79 -21.32 -31.72
CA ARG A 32 34.69 -21.73 -30.62
C ARG A 32 33.90 -22.18 -29.39
N PRO A 33 34.25 -23.33 -28.79
CA PRO A 33 33.52 -23.88 -27.64
C PRO A 33 33.57 -22.97 -26.41
N GLU A 34 34.66 -22.23 -26.22
CA GLU A 34 34.84 -21.29 -25.11
C GLU A 34 33.92 -20.08 -25.24
N GLU A 35 33.76 -19.55 -26.45
CA GLU A 35 32.89 -18.40 -26.73
C GLU A 35 31.41 -18.79 -26.61
N ARG A 36 31.03 -20.01 -27.04
CA ARG A 36 29.67 -20.53 -26.82
C ARG A 36 29.29 -20.62 -25.35
N GLU A 37 30.23 -21.02 -24.49
CA GLU A 37 29.97 -21.07 -23.04
C GLU A 37 29.78 -19.66 -22.45
N GLN A 38 30.54 -18.68 -22.95
CA GLN A 38 30.39 -17.28 -22.54
C GLN A 38 29.04 -16.69 -22.97
N VAL A 39 28.55 -17.01 -24.17
CA VAL A 39 27.21 -16.60 -24.63
C VAL A 39 26.13 -17.23 -23.74
N ARG A 40 26.25 -18.52 -23.39
CA ARG A 40 25.32 -19.19 -22.46
C ARG A 40 25.34 -18.62 -21.06
N GLU A 41 26.50 -18.22 -20.56
CA GLU A 41 26.61 -17.54 -19.25
C GLU A 41 25.92 -16.17 -19.28
N THR A 42 26.10 -15.44 -20.38
CA THR A 42 25.45 -14.14 -20.61
C THR A 42 23.94 -14.29 -20.71
N MET A 43 23.43 -15.26 -21.50
CA MET A 43 22.01 -15.61 -21.55
C MET A 43 21.46 -15.99 -20.18
N ARG A 44 22.20 -16.77 -19.37
CA ARG A 44 21.79 -17.11 -17.99
C ARG A 44 21.69 -15.88 -17.10
N THR A 45 22.59 -14.91 -17.27
CA THR A 45 22.59 -13.64 -16.52
C THR A 45 21.46 -12.73 -16.97
N ALA A 46 21.25 -12.58 -18.28
CA ALA A 46 20.16 -11.82 -18.88
C ALA A 46 18.79 -12.39 -18.49
N ARG A 47 18.58 -13.73 -18.57
CA ARG A 47 17.34 -14.38 -18.10
C ARG A 47 17.12 -14.19 -16.59
N ARG A 48 18.18 -14.10 -15.79
CA ARG A 48 18.07 -13.79 -14.34
C ARG A 48 17.69 -12.34 -14.11
N ALA A 49 18.13 -11.41 -14.96
CA ALA A 49 17.75 -10.01 -14.94
C ALA A 49 16.32 -9.78 -15.49
N ASN A 50 15.90 -10.58 -16.48
CA ASN A 50 14.55 -10.59 -17.07
C ASN A 50 13.51 -11.32 -16.23
N ARG A 51 13.92 -12.02 -15.17
CA ARG A 51 12.91 -12.49 -14.22
C ARG A 51 12.18 -11.26 -13.74
N PRO A 52 10.85 -11.19 -13.88
CA PRO A 52 10.09 -10.08 -13.36
C PRO A 52 10.52 -9.93 -11.91
N ARG A 53 11.18 -8.81 -11.61
CA ARG A 53 11.44 -8.45 -10.23
C ARG A 53 10.05 -8.30 -9.64
N VAL A 54 9.61 -9.31 -8.88
CA VAL A 54 8.47 -9.19 -7.96
C VAL A 54 8.75 -8.08 -6.94
N VAL A 55 9.97 -7.56 -6.92
CA VAL A 55 10.34 -6.27 -6.33
C VAL A 55 9.72 -5.14 -7.14
N GLY A 56 8.51 -4.80 -6.68
CA GLY A 56 7.65 -3.70 -7.05
C GLY A 56 8.31 -2.56 -7.82
N ARG A 57 7.74 -2.32 -9.00
CA ARG A 57 7.67 -0.99 -9.58
C ARG A 57 7.33 -0.01 -8.46
N ILE A 58 8.23 0.94 -8.24
CA ILE A 58 8.13 2.02 -7.26
C ILE A 58 6.71 2.63 -7.39
N ARG A 59 5.81 2.32 -6.44
CA ARG A 59 4.50 2.98 -6.34
C ARG A 59 4.75 4.34 -5.73
N ASP A 60 5.11 5.30 -6.59
CA ASP A 60 5.16 6.71 -6.24
C ASP A 60 3.74 7.19 -5.90
N ALA A 61 3.56 7.63 -4.65
CA ALA A 61 2.34 8.20 -4.06
C ALA A 61 1.16 7.26 -3.76
N PHE A 62 0.50 7.49 -2.62
CA PHE A 62 -0.83 6.96 -2.30
C PHE A 62 -1.87 7.45 -3.32
N ASP A 63 -2.43 6.56 -4.15
CA ASP A 63 -3.37 6.90 -5.21
C ASP A 63 -4.85 6.67 -4.81
N LEU A 64 -5.79 6.91 -5.75
CA LEU A 64 -7.22 6.68 -5.52
C LEU A 64 -7.59 5.20 -5.34
N ARG A 65 -6.84 4.27 -5.95
CA ARG A 65 -7.01 2.83 -5.77
C ARG A 65 -6.58 2.42 -4.36
N ASP A 66 -5.41 2.87 -3.90
CA ASP A 66 -4.91 2.63 -2.53
C ASP A 66 -5.96 3.12 -1.49
N ALA A 67 -6.56 4.29 -1.75
CA ALA A 67 -7.66 4.80 -0.94
C ALA A 67 -8.90 3.89 -0.96
N GLY A 68 -9.25 3.33 -2.12
CA GLY A 68 -10.35 2.36 -2.24
C GLY A 68 -10.11 1.08 -1.44
N GLU A 69 -8.91 0.53 -1.51
CA GLU A 69 -8.49 -0.68 -0.77
C GLU A 69 -8.50 -0.42 0.74
N ALA A 70 -8.00 0.74 1.18
CA ALA A 70 -8.08 1.19 2.57
C ALA A 70 -9.53 1.34 3.04
N VAL A 71 -10.43 1.90 2.22
CA VAL A 71 -11.87 2.01 2.55
C VAL A 71 -12.50 0.64 2.72
N VAL A 72 -12.22 -0.31 1.83
CA VAL A 72 -12.76 -1.68 1.91
C VAL A 72 -12.24 -2.37 3.17
N GLY A 73 -10.94 -2.31 3.43
CA GLY A 73 -10.33 -2.87 4.63
C GLY A 73 -10.90 -2.26 5.91
N ALA A 74 -11.02 -0.93 5.96
CA ALA A 74 -11.64 -0.23 7.07
C ALA A 74 -13.08 -0.70 7.29
N PHE A 75 -13.88 -0.79 6.23
CA PHE A 75 -15.29 -1.16 6.31
C PHE A 75 -15.51 -2.59 6.79
N LEU A 76 -14.77 -3.56 6.23
CA LEU A 76 -14.89 -4.98 6.59
C LEU A 76 -14.57 -5.23 8.07
N PHE A 77 -13.53 -4.58 8.60
CA PHE A 77 -13.17 -4.67 10.01
C PHE A 77 -14.00 -3.75 10.91
N GLY A 78 -14.57 -2.67 10.36
CA GLY A 78 -15.39 -1.71 11.09
C GLY A 78 -16.79 -2.21 11.41
N ILE A 79 -17.44 -2.95 10.50
CA ILE A 79 -18.81 -3.44 10.72
C ILE A 79 -18.97 -4.19 12.05
N PRO A 80 -18.15 -5.21 12.37
CA PRO A 80 -18.29 -5.94 13.63
C PRO A 80 -18.19 -5.00 14.84
N MET A 81 -17.22 -4.09 14.86
CA MET A 81 -17.01 -3.14 15.97
C MET A 81 -18.16 -2.14 16.13
N ILE A 82 -18.73 -1.69 15.01
CA ILE A 82 -19.84 -0.74 15.02
C ILE A 82 -21.10 -1.43 15.53
N VAL A 83 -21.36 -2.66 15.11
CA VAL A 83 -22.55 -3.42 15.50
C VAL A 83 -22.43 -3.92 16.94
N GLU A 84 -21.23 -4.28 17.37
CA GLU A 84 -20.96 -4.79 18.71
C GLU A 84 -20.96 -3.68 19.77
N GLY A 85 -21.54 -3.95 20.95
CA GLY A 85 -21.63 -3.00 22.07
C GLY A 85 -20.28 -2.64 22.70
N GLY A 86 -19.25 -3.46 22.52
CA GLY A 86 -17.96 -3.29 23.20
C GLY A 86 -17.24 -1.97 22.91
N THR A 87 -17.45 -1.36 21.74
CA THR A 87 -16.88 -0.03 21.43
C THR A 87 -17.43 1.06 22.33
N GLN A 88 -18.70 0.97 22.71
CA GLN A 88 -19.35 1.91 23.63
C GLN A 88 -18.75 1.78 25.03
N GLU A 89 -18.68 0.54 25.55
CA GLU A 89 -18.17 0.26 26.89
C GLU A 89 -16.72 0.72 27.05
N ILE A 90 -15.87 0.47 26.04
CA ILE A 90 -14.49 0.95 26.05
C ILE A 90 -14.45 2.48 25.96
N GLY A 91 -15.30 3.08 25.11
CA GLY A 91 -15.40 4.54 24.97
C GLY A 91 -15.71 5.22 26.30
N GLU A 92 -16.74 4.74 27.02
CA GLU A 92 -17.11 5.23 28.35
C GLU A 92 -15.99 5.05 29.38
N ALA A 93 -15.29 3.91 29.35
CA ALA A 93 -14.21 3.62 30.28
C ALA A 93 -13.00 4.55 30.13
N ILE A 94 -12.69 5.01 28.91
CA ILE A 94 -11.50 5.83 28.65
C ILE A 94 -11.81 7.33 28.51
N ALA A 95 -13.06 7.73 28.23
CA ALA A 95 -13.45 9.10 27.89
C ALA A 95 -12.97 10.16 28.89
N HIS A 96 -12.97 9.85 30.19
CA HIS A 96 -12.59 10.78 31.25
C HIS A 96 -11.09 10.76 31.61
N SER A 97 -10.29 9.96 30.90
CA SER A 97 -8.84 9.89 31.08
C SER A 97 -8.13 10.30 29.79
N PRO A 98 -7.67 11.55 29.67
CA PRO A 98 -6.91 12.01 28.50
C PRO A 98 -5.67 11.16 28.22
N VAL A 99 -5.06 10.61 29.28
CA VAL A 99 -3.93 9.69 29.18
C VAL A 99 -4.35 8.38 28.53
N ALA A 100 -5.48 7.79 28.94
CA ALA A 100 -5.98 6.56 28.34
C ALA A 100 -6.33 6.77 26.86
N VAL A 101 -7.04 7.85 26.53
CA VAL A 101 -7.36 8.22 25.14
C VAL A 101 -6.10 8.38 24.31
N ALA A 102 -5.10 9.11 24.81
CA ALA A 102 -3.83 9.31 24.12
C ALA A 102 -3.08 8.00 23.91
N LEU A 103 -3.05 7.12 24.92
CA LEU A 103 -2.42 5.80 24.82
C LEU A 103 -3.15 4.90 23.82
N THR A 104 -4.48 4.91 23.78
CA THR A 104 -5.26 4.17 22.78
C THR A 104 -4.96 4.65 21.37
N GLY A 105 -4.94 5.96 21.14
CA GLY A 105 -4.58 6.54 19.85
C GLY A 105 -3.14 6.22 19.46
N ALA A 106 -2.19 6.35 20.38
CA ALA A 106 -0.79 6.02 20.16
C ALA A 106 -0.59 4.53 19.88
N PHE A 107 -1.30 3.65 20.58
CA PHE A 107 -1.29 2.22 20.34
C PHE A 107 -1.76 1.91 18.92
N GLY A 108 -2.92 2.43 18.51
CA GLY A 108 -3.42 2.22 17.16
C GLY A 108 -2.48 2.77 16.09
N PHE A 109 -1.92 3.96 16.32
CA PHE A 109 -0.92 4.56 15.45
C PHE A 109 0.32 3.66 15.30
N VAL A 110 0.87 3.17 16.40
CA VAL A 110 2.04 2.27 16.41
C VAL A 110 1.73 0.96 15.69
N VAL A 111 0.55 0.39 15.88
CA VAL A 111 0.13 -0.84 15.18
C VAL A 111 0.05 -0.60 13.68
N VAL A 112 -0.64 0.46 13.23
CA VAL A 112 -0.74 0.80 11.81
C VAL A 112 0.63 1.05 11.20
N LEU A 113 1.47 1.83 11.90
CA LEU A 113 2.85 2.08 11.48
C LEU A 113 3.66 0.78 11.40
N GLY A 114 3.48 -0.13 12.35
CA GLY A 114 4.11 -1.44 12.38
C GLY A 114 3.68 -2.33 11.21
N VAL A 115 2.40 -2.34 10.87
CA VAL A 115 1.87 -3.07 9.70
C VAL A 115 2.48 -2.52 8.41
N LEU A 116 2.47 -1.21 8.23
CA LEU A 116 3.07 -0.57 7.06
C LEU A 116 4.58 -0.83 6.97
N HIS A 117 5.29 -0.76 8.10
CA HIS A 117 6.72 -1.02 8.14
C HIS A 117 7.06 -2.49 7.83
N ALA A 118 6.28 -3.44 8.38
CA ALA A 118 6.44 -4.86 8.10
C ALA A 118 6.14 -5.20 6.64
N ALA A 119 5.19 -4.50 6.03
CA ALA A 119 4.82 -4.67 4.63
C ALA A 119 5.80 -4.02 3.64
N GLN A 120 6.47 -2.93 4.03
CA GLN A 120 7.26 -2.08 3.14
C GLN A 120 8.71 -1.93 3.60
N PHE A 121 9.45 -3.03 3.80
CA PHE A 121 10.89 -3.02 4.13
C PHE A 121 11.82 -2.31 3.10
N GLY A 122 11.31 -1.58 2.10
CA GLY A 122 12.14 -0.99 1.04
C GLY A 122 11.74 0.34 0.39
N ALA A 123 10.69 1.07 0.80
CA ALA A 123 10.28 2.28 0.03
C ALA A 123 9.64 3.41 0.86
N VAL A 124 10.19 3.72 2.06
CA VAL A 124 9.62 4.75 2.94
C VAL A 124 10.08 6.17 2.58
N GLU A 125 11.11 6.34 1.75
CA GLU A 125 11.75 7.65 1.53
C GLU A 125 11.13 8.53 0.43
N ALA A 126 10.31 8.00 -0.49
CA ALA A 126 9.81 8.77 -1.63
C ALA A 126 8.52 9.57 -1.35
N ASP A 127 7.73 9.23 -0.32
CA ASP A 127 6.36 9.75 -0.16
C ASP A 127 6.06 10.37 1.22
N LEU A 128 6.97 11.23 1.68
CA LEU A 128 6.81 11.97 2.93
C LEU A 128 6.16 13.35 2.69
N ILE A 129 5.10 13.65 3.44
CA ILE A 129 4.58 15.01 3.63
C ILE A 129 5.64 15.81 4.38
N ALA A 130 6.09 16.91 3.77
CA ALA A 130 7.11 17.80 4.34
C ALA A 130 8.41 17.08 4.76
N GLY A 131 8.70 15.89 4.20
CA GLY A 131 9.89 15.11 4.55
C GLY A 131 9.85 14.39 5.91
N VAL A 132 8.70 14.38 6.60
CA VAL A 132 8.60 13.83 7.97
C VAL A 132 7.54 12.75 8.11
N VAL A 133 6.36 12.90 7.48
CA VAL A 133 5.22 12.00 7.72
C VAL A 133 4.80 11.29 6.42
N PRO A 134 4.74 9.95 6.36
CA PRO A 134 4.31 9.25 5.14
C PRO A 134 2.88 9.64 4.71
N ARG A 135 2.68 10.01 3.44
CA ARG A 135 1.33 10.32 2.89
C ARG A 135 0.37 9.16 3.06
N ARG A 136 0.84 7.93 2.81
CA ARG A 136 0.07 6.69 3.02
C ARG A 136 -0.49 6.58 4.43
N LEU A 137 0.33 6.85 5.45
CA LEU A 137 -0.09 6.81 6.85
C LEU A 137 -1.21 7.82 7.11
N VAL A 138 -1.07 9.04 6.61
CA VAL A 138 -2.11 10.07 6.76
C VAL A 138 -3.39 9.67 6.03
N GLY A 139 -3.30 9.13 4.83
CA GLY A 139 -4.44 8.64 4.06
C GLY A 139 -5.21 7.55 4.80
N ILE A 140 -4.52 6.52 5.29
CA ILE A 140 -5.10 5.42 6.06
C ILE A 140 -5.77 5.93 7.33
N LEU A 141 -5.09 6.75 8.13
CA LEU A 141 -5.66 7.30 9.36
C LEU A 141 -6.88 8.20 9.10
N ALA A 142 -6.82 9.01 8.04
CA ALA A 142 -7.93 9.88 7.65
C ALA A 142 -9.16 9.08 7.17
N ILE A 143 -8.95 8.04 6.35
CA ILE A 143 -10.01 7.15 5.89
C ILE A 143 -10.64 6.42 7.07
N SER A 144 -9.84 5.78 7.91
CA SER A 144 -10.35 5.00 9.04
C SER A 144 -11.03 5.87 10.09
N GLY A 145 -10.47 7.05 10.41
CA GLY A 145 -11.09 8.01 11.30
C GLY A 145 -12.39 8.60 10.74
N GLY A 146 -12.38 9.01 9.47
CA GLY A 146 -13.55 9.56 8.79
C GLY A 146 -14.68 8.54 8.67
N MET A 147 -14.35 7.29 8.32
CA MET A 147 -15.31 6.19 8.26
C MET A 147 -15.86 5.84 9.64
N ALA A 148 -15.02 5.79 10.68
CA ALA A 148 -15.46 5.53 12.05
C ALA A 148 -16.48 6.58 12.51
N VAL A 149 -16.14 7.87 12.39
CA VAL A 149 -17.04 8.97 12.75
C VAL A 149 -18.32 8.95 11.90
N GLY A 150 -18.16 8.79 10.59
CA GLY A 150 -19.26 8.80 9.63
C GLY A 150 -20.26 7.68 9.89
N LEU A 151 -19.80 6.43 9.98
CA LEU A 151 -20.66 5.28 10.20
C LEU A 151 -21.28 5.28 11.61
N MET A 152 -20.49 5.61 12.64
CA MET A 152 -21.02 5.71 14.01
C MET A 152 -22.12 6.76 14.12
N THR A 153 -21.94 7.91 13.45
CA THR A 153 -22.95 8.98 13.43
C THR A 153 -24.17 8.57 12.61
N LEU A 154 -23.95 8.04 11.40
CA LEU A 154 -25.01 7.68 10.48
C LEU A 154 -25.96 6.64 11.09
N TRP A 155 -25.41 5.68 11.84
CA TRP A 155 -26.18 4.62 12.49
C TRP A 155 -26.63 4.96 13.92
N ARG A 156 -26.40 6.20 14.37
CA ARG A 156 -26.74 6.68 15.72
C ARG A 156 -26.16 5.81 16.84
N ARG A 157 -24.92 5.35 16.66
CA ARG A 157 -24.18 4.59 17.68
C ARG A 157 -23.46 5.48 18.69
N VAL A 158 -23.19 6.73 18.32
CA VAL A 158 -22.61 7.76 19.18
C VAL A 158 -23.68 8.76 19.63
N ASP A 159 -23.59 9.20 20.88
CA ASP A 159 -24.37 10.32 21.41
C ASP A 159 -23.49 11.57 21.50
N TRP A 160 -23.75 12.52 20.61
CA TRP A 160 -23.02 13.78 20.54
C TRP A 160 -23.34 14.75 21.68
N SER A 161 -24.31 14.45 22.54
CA SER A 161 -24.52 15.20 23.78
C SER A 161 -23.40 14.98 24.80
N GLN A 162 -22.66 13.87 24.66
CA GLN A 162 -21.47 13.50 25.46
C GLN A 162 -20.25 13.40 24.53
N PRO A 163 -19.69 14.54 24.08
CA PRO A 163 -18.70 14.56 23.01
C PRO A 163 -17.40 13.81 23.36
N GLU A 164 -17.01 13.77 24.63
CA GLU A 164 -15.85 13.02 25.10
C GLU A 164 -16.00 11.51 24.93
N VAL A 165 -17.19 10.97 25.23
CA VAL A 165 -17.50 9.54 25.05
C VAL A 165 -17.61 9.21 23.57
N ALA A 166 -18.31 10.06 22.81
CA ALA A 166 -18.44 9.89 21.36
C ALA A 166 -17.07 9.90 20.66
N ALA A 167 -16.16 10.80 21.05
CA ALA A 167 -14.81 10.87 20.52
C ALA A 167 -13.98 9.63 20.88
N ALA A 168 -14.06 9.16 22.13
CA ALA A 168 -13.37 7.96 22.59
C ALA A 168 -13.85 6.70 21.85
N GLN A 169 -15.18 6.53 21.69
CA GLN A 169 -15.78 5.43 20.94
C GLN A 169 -15.39 5.47 19.46
N CYS A 170 -15.41 6.65 18.83
CA CYS A 170 -14.94 6.82 17.46
C CYS A 170 -13.46 6.49 17.33
N LEU A 171 -12.63 6.89 18.30
CA LEU A 171 -11.20 6.60 18.30
C LEU A 171 -10.93 5.09 18.37
N VAL A 172 -11.55 4.38 19.32
CA VAL A 172 -11.40 2.92 19.46
C VAL A 172 -11.78 2.22 18.15
N THR A 173 -12.87 2.66 17.54
CA THR A 173 -13.35 2.14 16.26
C THR A 173 -12.35 2.44 15.14
N ALA A 174 -11.88 3.68 15.05
CA ALA A 174 -10.90 4.12 14.08
C ALA A 174 -9.57 3.36 14.19
N VAL A 175 -9.16 2.95 15.40
CA VAL A 175 -7.98 2.11 15.60
C VAL A 175 -8.14 0.76 14.91
N VAL A 176 -9.25 0.04 15.16
CA VAL A 176 -9.49 -1.27 14.53
C VAL A 176 -9.65 -1.14 13.01
N MET A 177 -10.39 -0.13 12.56
CA MET A 177 -10.54 0.19 11.14
C MET A 177 -9.21 0.61 10.50
N GLY A 178 -8.31 1.24 11.27
CA GLY A 178 -6.95 1.60 10.85
C GLY A 178 -6.11 0.36 10.54
N VAL A 179 -6.20 -0.66 11.40
CA VAL A 179 -5.55 -1.95 11.14
C VAL A 179 -6.12 -2.58 9.87
N GLY A 180 -7.45 -2.65 9.75
CA GLY A 180 -8.09 -3.19 8.54
C GLY A 180 -7.70 -2.46 7.26
N ALA A 181 -7.70 -1.12 7.29
CA ALA A 181 -7.27 -0.29 6.18
C ALA A 181 -5.80 -0.52 5.80
N SER A 182 -4.92 -0.60 6.81
CA SER A 182 -3.49 -0.87 6.58
C SER A 182 -3.23 -2.25 5.99
N LEU A 183 -4.02 -3.26 6.38
CA LEU A 183 -3.95 -4.59 5.77
C LEU A 183 -4.51 -4.59 4.36
N GLY A 184 -5.60 -3.86 4.11
CA GLY A 184 -6.19 -3.69 2.78
C GLY A 184 -5.23 -3.07 1.77
N ASP A 185 -4.50 -2.02 2.17
CA ASP A 185 -3.47 -1.35 1.36
C ASP A 185 -2.23 -2.24 1.11
N VAL A 186 -1.96 -3.19 2.01
CA VAL A 186 -0.75 -4.05 1.97
C VAL A 186 -0.95 -5.34 1.20
N LEU A 187 -2.19 -5.84 1.05
CA LEU A 187 -2.44 -7.13 0.44
C LEU A 187 -1.98 -7.13 -1.02
N PRO A 188 -1.03 -8.02 -1.39
CA PRO A 188 -0.63 -8.20 -2.77
C PRO A 188 -1.76 -8.91 -3.53
N GLU A 189 -1.81 -8.64 -4.84
CA GLU A 189 -2.61 -9.42 -5.80
C GLU A 189 -2.27 -10.92 -5.74
#